data_AF-A0A7Y3F4G4-F1
#
_entry.id   AF-A0A7Y3F4G4-F1
#
_cell.length_a   1.000
_cell.length_b   1.000
_cell.length_c   1.000
_cell.angle_alpha   90.00
_cell.angle_beta   90.00
_cell.angle_gamma   90.00
#
_symmetry.space_group_name_H-M   'P 1'
#
loop_
_entity.id
_entity.type
_entity.pdbx_description
1 polymer ?
#
loop_
_entity_poly.entity_id
_entity_poly.type
_entity_poly.pdbx_seq_one_letter_code
_entity_poly.pdbx_strand_id
1 'polypeptide(L)'
;MIKFFRRIREKLIAESRITKYLLYAIGEIFLVVIGILLALQINNWNEERIQTKELDGLMKSISSAIQSDIKYLNLIRKARENIGLHTDSIFKKYIDQQITYLAFADYAYVASTFDDLMTTVYYQPNTSSFEALKNSIYLSKLHGTDIELLLHTYYSSADRIQKREEDYNQMLKGDYRLWSNEFRNNGSDLLRMPWNYSESKEKLDRFLEILNTESTTTLFAKGFEETNMIDLYDLQILLGEKYIEMVDKQRLKFSEQSKISFSSIIGTYEDVDVLNLLVNGKIPPNFDFIYAQSSPEYYDGIRLEDDYAVVTYPENTFEWGSPFFTIEGLNGRVTELDFSKYNKVILEMKGENGGEEFALMMKDKYDPPDGKESRVAITLTKTWKTYQVPIDQFKTADKKIIETPLGFVFLGDKGITVHVRSIQFK
;
A
#
# COMPACT_ATOMS: atom_id res chain seq x y z
N MET A 1 -26.08 -55.42 -24.13
CA MET A 1 -26.45 -55.81 -22.75
C MET A 1 -27.87 -56.35 -22.62
N ILE A 2 -28.91 -55.68 -23.15
CA ILE A 2 -30.33 -56.05 -22.92
C ILE A 2 -30.71 -57.52 -23.27
N LYS A 3 -30.17 -58.10 -24.35
CA LYS A 3 -30.54 -59.47 -24.77
C LYS A 3 -30.04 -60.59 -23.84
N PHE A 4 -28.92 -60.38 -23.15
CA PHE A 4 -28.32 -61.39 -22.26
C PHE A 4 -29.08 -61.46 -20.93
N PHE A 5 -29.31 -60.31 -20.30
CA PHE A 5 -30.11 -60.19 -19.08
C PHE A 5 -31.58 -60.60 -19.30
N ARG A 6 -32.14 -60.32 -20.49
CA ARG A 6 -33.50 -60.76 -20.88
C ARG A 6 -33.66 -62.29 -20.87
N ARG A 7 -32.70 -63.04 -21.45
CA ARG A 7 -32.76 -64.51 -21.48
C ARG A 7 -32.71 -65.15 -20.09
N ILE A 8 -31.98 -64.53 -19.16
CA ILE A 8 -31.89 -65.00 -17.76
C ILE A 8 -33.19 -64.73 -17.00
N ARG A 9 -33.82 -63.55 -17.22
CA ARG A 9 -35.14 -63.24 -16.65
C ARG A 9 -36.23 -64.20 -17.14
N GLU A 10 -36.29 -64.46 -18.44
CA GLU A 10 -37.26 -65.40 -19.05
C GLU A 10 -37.12 -66.80 -18.43
N LYS A 11 -35.89 -67.28 -18.20
CA LYS A 11 -35.62 -68.58 -17.59
C LYS A 11 -35.97 -68.65 -16.10
N LEU A 12 -35.73 -67.60 -15.32
CA LEU A 12 -36.04 -67.54 -13.88
C LEU A 12 -37.55 -67.46 -13.58
N ILE A 13 -38.31 -66.82 -14.46
CA ILE A 13 -39.78 -66.76 -14.38
C ILE A 13 -40.39 -68.13 -14.75
N ALA A 14 -39.86 -68.81 -15.76
CA ALA A 14 -40.33 -70.13 -16.19
C ALA A 14 -40.14 -71.23 -15.12
N GLU A 15 -39.19 -71.07 -14.20
CA GLU A 15 -38.94 -72.01 -13.09
C GLU A 15 -39.73 -71.70 -11.79
N SER A 16 -40.71 -70.77 -11.80
CA SER A 16 -41.50 -70.33 -10.62
C SER A 16 -40.65 -69.74 -9.47
N ARG A 17 -39.45 -69.22 -9.75
CA ARG A 17 -38.50 -68.71 -8.73
C ARG A 17 -38.60 -67.18 -8.55
N ILE A 18 -39.78 -66.71 -8.13
CA ILE A 18 -40.09 -65.28 -7.98
C ILE A 18 -39.07 -64.54 -7.09
N THR A 19 -38.64 -65.13 -5.98
CA THR A 19 -37.65 -64.51 -5.06
C THR A 19 -36.29 -64.30 -5.73
N LYS A 20 -35.84 -65.24 -6.57
CA LYS A 20 -34.57 -65.12 -7.30
C LYS A 20 -34.68 -64.10 -8.45
N TYR A 21 -35.83 -64.03 -9.09
CA TYR A 21 -36.13 -63.01 -10.09
C TYR A 21 -36.09 -61.60 -9.49
N LEU A 22 -36.69 -61.40 -8.31
CA LEU A 22 -36.70 -60.11 -7.62
C LEU A 22 -35.28 -59.66 -7.23
N LEU A 23 -34.47 -60.56 -6.63
CA LEU A 23 -33.05 -60.27 -6.32
C LEU A 23 -32.25 -59.89 -7.57
N TYR A 24 -32.47 -60.60 -8.68
CA TYR A 24 -31.77 -60.35 -9.94
C TYR A 24 -32.17 -59.00 -10.56
N ALA A 25 -33.46 -58.66 -10.56
CA ALA A 25 -33.96 -57.38 -11.04
C ALA A 25 -33.45 -56.20 -10.19
N ILE A 26 -33.37 -56.37 -8.86
CA ILE A 26 -32.76 -55.38 -7.96
C ILE A 26 -31.27 -55.20 -8.29
N GLY A 27 -30.53 -56.29 -8.52
CA GLY A 27 -29.13 -56.23 -8.93
C GLY A 27 -28.92 -55.48 -10.27
N GLU A 28 -29.83 -55.66 -11.22
CA GLU A 28 -29.78 -54.96 -12.51
C GLU A 28 -30.09 -53.46 -12.37
N ILE A 29 -31.10 -53.09 -11.57
CA ILE A 29 -31.38 -51.69 -11.24
C ILE A 29 -30.17 -51.06 -10.55
N PHE A 30 -29.57 -51.76 -9.60
CA PHE A 30 -28.39 -51.28 -8.88
C PHE A 30 -27.19 -51.04 -9.82
N LEU A 31 -26.94 -51.96 -10.76
CA LEU A 31 -25.90 -51.80 -11.79
C LEU A 31 -26.17 -50.60 -12.72
N VAL A 32 -27.42 -50.40 -13.13
CA VAL A 32 -27.81 -49.25 -13.97
C VAL A 32 -27.64 -47.94 -13.19
N VAL A 33 -28.04 -47.91 -11.92
CA VAL A 33 -27.86 -46.74 -11.04
C VAL A 33 -26.37 -46.40 -10.88
N ILE A 34 -25.50 -47.40 -10.62
CA ILE A 34 -24.05 -47.19 -10.59
C ILE A 34 -23.54 -46.64 -11.92
N GLY A 35 -24.00 -47.19 -13.05
CA GLY A 35 -23.62 -46.70 -14.37
C GLY A 35 -23.98 -45.22 -14.61
N ILE A 36 -25.18 -44.81 -14.18
CA ILE A 36 -25.64 -43.42 -14.27
C ILE A 36 -24.81 -42.52 -13.33
N LEU A 37 -24.56 -42.94 -12.09
CA LEU A 37 -23.77 -42.18 -11.14
C LEU A 37 -22.33 -41.98 -11.63
N LEU A 38 -21.70 -43.02 -12.19
CA LEU A 38 -20.36 -42.90 -12.79
C LEU A 38 -20.35 -41.95 -14.00
N ALA A 39 -21.36 -42.03 -14.87
CA ALA A 39 -21.48 -41.12 -16.00
C ALA A 39 -21.64 -39.66 -15.56
N LEU A 40 -22.50 -39.40 -14.56
CA LEU A 40 -22.66 -38.08 -13.95
C LEU A 40 -21.36 -37.59 -13.30
N GLN A 41 -20.65 -38.47 -12.59
CA GLN A 41 -19.39 -38.12 -11.94
C GLN A 41 -18.30 -37.75 -12.96
N ILE A 42 -18.18 -38.50 -14.05
CA ILE A 42 -17.24 -38.19 -15.14
C ILE A 42 -17.60 -36.85 -15.80
N ASN A 43 -18.89 -36.60 -16.03
CA ASN A 43 -19.34 -35.34 -16.61
C ASN A 43 -19.03 -34.15 -15.69
N ASN A 44 -19.36 -34.26 -14.40
CA ASN A 44 -19.09 -33.22 -13.40
C ASN A 44 -17.59 -32.94 -13.27
N TRP A 45 -16.76 -33.98 -13.28
CA TRP A 45 -15.30 -33.83 -13.23
C TRP A 45 -14.74 -33.12 -14.47
N ASN A 46 -15.26 -33.45 -15.66
CA ASN A 46 -14.87 -32.77 -16.89
C ASN A 46 -15.29 -31.29 -16.88
N GLU A 47 -16.50 -31.00 -16.42
CA GLU A 47 -17.02 -29.64 -16.28
C GLU A 47 -16.22 -28.82 -15.27
N GLU A 48 -15.92 -29.38 -14.09
CA GLU A 48 -15.08 -28.75 -13.09
C GLU A 48 -13.68 -28.42 -13.64
N ARG A 49 -13.07 -29.36 -14.37
CA ARG A 49 -11.77 -29.14 -15.03
C ARG A 49 -11.82 -27.99 -16.04
N ILE A 50 -12.87 -27.91 -16.85
CA ILE A 50 -13.04 -26.82 -17.83
C ILE A 50 -13.17 -25.49 -17.11
N GLN A 51 -14.05 -25.41 -16.12
CA GLN A 51 -14.27 -24.19 -15.34
C GLN A 51 -13.00 -23.74 -14.60
N THR A 52 -12.21 -24.65 -14.05
CA THR A 52 -10.93 -24.32 -13.40
C THR A 52 -9.90 -23.80 -14.39
N LYS A 53 -9.86 -24.35 -15.61
CA LYS A 53 -8.98 -23.85 -16.69
C LYS A 53 -9.38 -22.45 -17.14
N GLU A 54 -10.69 -22.18 -17.25
CA GLU A 54 -11.22 -20.86 -17.62
C GLU A 54 -10.94 -19.82 -16.53
N LEU A 55 -11.12 -20.19 -15.26
CA LEU A 55 -10.77 -19.35 -14.11
C LEU A 55 -9.27 -19.01 -14.10
N ASP A 56 -8.39 -20.00 -14.29
CA ASP A 56 -6.93 -19.77 -14.39
C ASP A 56 -6.58 -18.84 -15.55
N GLY A 57 -7.25 -19.00 -16.71
CA GLY A 57 -7.12 -18.11 -17.86
C GLY A 57 -7.52 -16.66 -17.54
N LEU A 58 -8.65 -16.46 -16.85
CA LEU A 58 -9.10 -15.14 -16.40
C LEU A 58 -8.13 -14.52 -15.39
N MET A 59 -7.69 -15.30 -14.40
CA MET A 59 -6.74 -14.83 -13.38
C MET A 59 -5.41 -14.37 -14.01
N LYS A 60 -4.90 -15.12 -15.00
CA LYS A 60 -3.72 -14.74 -15.79
C LYS A 60 -3.95 -13.51 -16.65
N SER A 61 -5.14 -13.36 -17.24
CA SER A 61 -5.49 -12.16 -17.99
C SER A 61 -5.49 -10.92 -17.09
N ILE A 62 -6.07 -11.02 -15.88
CA ILE A 62 -6.02 -9.96 -14.87
C ILE A 62 -4.57 -9.69 -14.45
N SER A 63 -3.75 -10.73 -14.23
CA SER A 63 -2.33 -10.57 -13.89
C SER A 63 -1.57 -9.77 -14.96
N SER A 64 -1.79 -10.10 -16.24
CA SER A 64 -1.18 -9.36 -17.36
C SER A 64 -1.65 -7.91 -17.47
N ALA A 65 -2.93 -7.64 -17.16
CA ALA A 65 -3.48 -6.30 -17.10
C ALA A 65 -2.81 -5.49 -15.97
N ILE A 66 -2.75 -6.05 -14.76
CA ILE A 66 -2.09 -5.44 -13.59
C ILE A 66 -0.59 -5.20 -13.84
N GLN A 67 0.11 -6.10 -14.51
CA GLN A 67 1.52 -5.88 -14.90
C GLN A 67 1.69 -4.64 -15.79
N SER A 68 0.71 -4.37 -16.67
CA SER A 68 0.74 -3.18 -17.52
C SER A 68 0.43 -1.92 -16.71
N ASP A 69 -0.54 -1.99 -15.80
CA ASP A 69 -0.88 -0.91 -14.88
C ASP A 69 0.32 -0.55 -13.98
N ILE A 70 1.03 -1.54 -13.43
CA ILE A 70 2.24 -1.33 -12.60
C ILE A 70 3.36 -0.63 -13.37
N LYS A 71 3.58 -1.00 -14.64
CA LYS A 71 4.59 -0.33 -15.48
C LYS A 71 4.24 1.14 -15.66
N TYR A 72 2.96 1.43 -15.91
CA TYR A 72 2.50 2.81 -16.02
C TYR A 72 2.64 3.54 -14.67
N LEU A 73 2.17 2.97 -13.57
CA LEU A 73 2.28 3.51 -12.21
C LEU A 73 3.73 3.86 -11.84
N ASN A 74 4.71 3.02 -12.18
CA ASN A 74 6.11 3.32 -11.93
C ASN A 74 6.62 4.54 -12.72
N LEU A 75 6.16 4.73 -13.96
CA LEU A 75 6.53 5.90 -14.77
C LEU A 75 5.99 7.19 -14.17
N ILE A 76 4.70 7.20 -13.81
CA ILE A 76 4.06 8.38 -13.19
C ILE A 76 4.63 8.65 -11.80
N ARG A 77 4.84 7.61 -10.97
CA ARG A 77 5.54 7.72 -9.70
C ARG A 77 6.89 8.42 -9.84
N LYS A 78 7.72 7.98 -10.80
CA LYS A 78 9.05 8.57 -11.03
C LYS A 78 8.98 10.01 -11.53
N ALA A 79 8.00 10.32 -12.37
CA ALA A 79 7.77 11.69 -12.85
C ALA A 79 7.41 12.62 -11.68
N ARG A 80 6.46 12.23 -10.82
CA ARG A 80 6.05 13.00 -9.65
C ARG A 80 7.19 13.21 -8.64
N GLU A 81 7.97 12.17 -8.39
CA GLU A 81 9.18 12.26 -7.54
C GLU A 81 10.16 13.32 -8.07
N ASN A 82 10.45 13.30 -9.38
CA ASN A 82 11.34 14.27 -10.00
C ASN A 82 10.77 15.70 -9.94
N ILE A 83 9.46 15.88 -10.12
CA ILE A 83 8.80 17.19 -10.00
C ILE A 83 8.95 17.74 -8.58
N GLY A 84 8.75 16.91 -7.55
CA GLY A 84 8.95 17.31 -6.15
C GLY A 84 10.40 17.75 -5.88
N LEU A 85 11.38 16.98 -6.34
CA LEU A 85 12.80 17.32 -6.22
C LEU A 85 13.16 18.62 -6.96
N HIS A 86 12.64 18.81 -8.16
CA HIS A 86 12.87 20.03 -8.91
C HIS A 86 12.22 21.23 -8.24
N THR A 87 11.00 21.07 -7.71
CA THR A 87 10.29 22.11 -6.97
C THR A 87 11.09 22.56 -5.74
N ASP A 88 11.57 21.63 -4.92
CA ASP A 88 12.43 21.92 -3.76
C ASP A 88 13.68 22.72 -4.17
N SER A 89 14.33 22.30 -5.26
CA SER A 89 15.47 23.02 -5.86
C SER A 89 15.08 24.43 -6.34
N ILE A 90 13.89 24.61 -6.92
CA ILE A 90 13.40 25.92 -7.36
C ILE A 90 13.30 26.89 -6.18
N PHE A 91 12.68 26.45 -5.08
CA PHE A 91 12.55 27.26 -3.87
C PHE A 91 13.92 27.61 -3.29
N LYS A 92 14.74 26.59 -2.98
CA LYS A 92 16.05 26.77 -2.33
C LYS A 92 17.00 27.63 -3.14
N LYS A 93 17.01 27.46 -4.47
CA LYS A 93 17.99 28.13 -5.33
C LYS A 93 17.51 29.49 -5.81
N TYR A 94 16.24 29.65 -6.21
CA TYR A 94 15.79 30.85 -6.94
C TYR A 94 14.77 31.72 -6.22
N ILE A 95 13.92 31.17 -5.34
CA ILE A 95 12.88 31.95 -4.64
C ILE A 95 13.41 32.45 -3.29
N ASP A 96 14.04 31.57 -2.51
CA ASP A 96 14.53 31.91 -1.16
C ASP A 96 15.82 32.76 -1.21
N GLN A 97 16.43 32.87 -2.39
CA GLN A 97 17.67 33.61 -2.61
C GLN A 97 17.38 34.91 -3.38
N GLN A 98 18.05 36.00 -3.00
CA GLN A 98 17.99 37.27 -3.73
C GLN A 98 18.87 37.21 -4.99
N ILE A 99 18.46 36.42 -5.98
CA ILE A 99 19.21 36.26 -7.23
C ILE A 99 19.26 37.56 -8.02
N THR A 100 20.47 37.91 -8.50
CA THR A 100 20.69 39.07 -9.38
C THR A 100 21.21 38.68 -10.77
N TYR A 101 21.33 37.39 -11.08
CA TYR A 101 21.82 36.87 -12.36
C TYR A 101 21.28 35.46 -12.63
N LEU A 102 20.85 35.21 -13.87
CA LEU A 102 20.44 33.90 -14.36
C LEU A 102 21.17 33.60 -15.68
N ALA A 103 21.77 32.43 -15.79
CA ALA A 103 22.25 31.90 -17.06
C ALA A 103 21.10 31.22 -17.82
N PHE A 104 21.33 30.92 -19.11
CA PHE A 104 20.35 30.19 -19.94
C PHE A 104 19.85 28.91 -19.28
N ALA A 105 20.76 28.15 -18.65
CA ALA A 105 20.42 26.89 -17.97
C ALA A 105 19.46 27.11 -16.79
N ASP A 106 19.57 28.23 -16.07
CA ASP A 106 18.69 28.54 -14.95
C ASP A 106 17.28 28.87 -15.45
N TYR A 107 17.18 29.71 -16.48
CA TYR A 107 15.90 29.99 -17.15
C TYR A 107 15.22 28.72 -17.66
N ALA A 108 15.98 27.88 -18.37
CA ALA A 108 15.48 26.63 -18.91
C ALA A 108 14.99 25.68 -17.81
N TYR A 109 15.72 25.60 -16.69
CA TYR A 109 15.37 24.76 -15.55
C TYR A 109 14.08 25.19 -14.87
N VAL A 110 13.90 26.49 -14.62
CA VAL A 110 12.66 27.05 -14.05
C VAL A 110 11.48 26.81 -15.00
N ALA A 111 11.66 27.12 -16.28
CA ALA A 111 10.63 26.97 -17.30
C ALA A 111 10.18 25.50 -17.46
N SER A 112 11.14 24.57 -17.57
CA SER A 112 10.83 23.15 -17.72
C SER A 112 10.16 22.58 -16.48
N THR A 113 10.61 22.96 -15.28
CA THR A 113 9.98 22.50 -14.03
C THR A 113 8.54 22.98 -13.94
N PHE A 114 8.28 24.23 -14.34
CA PHE A 114 6.93 24.77 -14.39
C PHE A 114 6.05 24.02 -15.39
N ASP A 115 6.54 23.79 -16.61
CA ASP A 115 5.79 23.07 -17.66
C ASP A 115 5.53 21.60 -17.28
N ASP A 116 6.52 20.92 -16.69
CA ASP A 116 6.37 19.55 -16.18
C ASP A 116 5.28 19.50 -15.11
N LEU A 117 5.29 20.44 -14.16
CA LEU A 117 4.27 20.53 -13.10
C LEU A 117 2.87 20.81 -13.65
N MET A 118 2.74 21.59 -14.74
CA MET A 118 1.46 21.87 -15.37
C MET A 118 0.93 20.70 -16.22
N THR A 119 1.71 19.63 -16.40
CA THR A 119 1.31 18.46 -17.20
C THR A 119 0.38 17.54 -16.41
N THR A 120 -0.85 17.39 -16.88
CA THR A 120 -1.84 16.55 -16.20
C THR A 120 -1.59 15.06 -16.41
N VAL A 121 -1.75 14.29 -15.34
CA VAL A 121 -1.58 12.84 -15.31
C VAL A 121 -2.94 12.17 -15.13
N TYR A 122 -3.22 11.07 -15.83
CA TYR A 122 -4.46 10.31 -15.63
C TYR A 122 -4.12 8.85 -15.37
N TYR A 123 -4.61 8.31 -14.25
CA TYR A 123 -4.54 6.87 -14.01
C TYR A 123 -5.81 6.18 -14.49
N GLN A 124 -5.68 5.29 -15.46
CA GLN A 124 -6.78 4.51 -16.03
C GLN A 124 -6.47 3.02 -15.88
N PRO A 125 -6.87 2.38 -14.76
CA PRO A 125 -6.61 0.96 -14.54
C PRO A 125 -7.35 0.11 -15.56
N ASN A 126 -6.74 -1.00 -15.99
CA ASN A 126 -7.43 -1.94 -16.86
C ASN A 126 -8.41 -2.82 -16.05
N THR A 127 -9.69 -2.51 -16.17
CA THR A 127 -10.79 -3.20 -15.45
C THR A 127 -11.45 -4.30 -16.27
N SER A 128 -11.14 -4.46 -17.56
CA SER A 128 -11.93 -5.31 -18.46
C SER A 128 -11.96 -6.78 -18.02
N SER A 129 -10.80 -7.34 -17.67
CA SER A 129 -10.71 -8.75 -17.23
C SER A 129 -11.32 -8.97 -15.84
N PHE A 130 -11.27 -7.97 -14.98
CA PHE A 130 -11.92 -8.03 -13.66
C PHE A 130 -13.44 -7.94 -13.76
N GLU A 131 -13.96 -7.06 -14.61
CA GLU A 131 -15.39 -7.00 -14.91
C GLU A 131 -15.88 -8.31 -15.57
N ALA A 132 -15.08 -8.91 -16.46
CA ALA A 132 -15.39 -10.24 -16.99
C ALA A 132 -15.47 -11.30 -15.90
N LEU A 133 -14.55 -11.32 -14.93
CA LEU A 133 -14.58 -12.22 -13.78
C LEU A 133 -15.83 -11.96 -12.90
N LYS A 134 -16.13 -10.69 -12.58
CA LYS A 134 -17.28 -10.30 -11.75
C LYS A 134 -18.61 -10.75 -12.33
N ASN A 135 -18.74 -10.67 -13.65
CA ASN A 135 -19.95 -11.07 -14.38
C ASN A 135 -19.95 -12.55 -14.79
N SER A 136 -18.94 -13.34 -14.39
CA SER A 136 -18.83 -14.75 -14.70
C SER A 136 -19.36 -15.65 -13.57
N ILE A 137 -19.63 -16.91 -13.91
CA ILE A 137 -19.96 -17.94 -12.91
C ILE A 137 -18.75 -18.31 -12.02
N TYR A 138 -17.52 -17.99 -12.46
CA TYR A 138 -16.29 -18.42 -11.79
C TYR A 138 -15.97 -17.62 -10.53
N LEU A 139 -16.56 -16.44 -10.35
CA LEU A 139 -16.39 -15.65 -9.12
C LEU A 139 -16.76 -16.47 -7.88
N SER A 140 -17.81 -17.29 -7.99
CA SER A 140 -18.25 -18.20 -6.91
C SER A 140 -17.14 -19.16 -6.43
N LYS A 141 -16.17 -19.49 -7.29
CA LYS A 141 -15.02 -20.36 -6.94
C LYS A 141 -13.91 -19.64 -6.18
N LEU A 142 -13.89 -18.30 -6.22
CA LEU A 142 -12.96 -17.48 -5.47
C LEU A 142 -13.54 -17.03 -4.13
N HIS A 143 -14.79 -17.37 -3.83
CA HIS A 143 -15.46 -16.86 -2.65
C HIS A 143 -14.73 -17.22 -1.35
N GLY A 144 -14.51 -16.22 -0.50
CA GLY A 144 -13.85 -16.36 0.80
C GLY A 144 -12.35 -16.64 0.67
N THR A 145 -11.75 -16.42 -0.50
CA THR A 145 -10.31 -16.55 -0.71
C THR A 145 -9.60 -15.22 -0.53
N ASP A 146 -8.31 -15.27 -0.25
CA ASP A 146 -7.54 -14.04 0.00
C ASP A 146 -7.25 -13.32 -1.32
N ILE A 147 -7.28 -14.05 -2.44
CA ILE A 147 -7.12 -13.48 -3.78
C ILE A 147 -8.36 -12.71 -4.25
N GLU A 148 -9.57 -13.15 -3.89
CA GLU A 148 -10.82 -12.40 -4.12
C GLU A 148 -10.74 -11.06 -3.40
N LEU A 149 -10.41 -11.11 -2.11
CA LEU A 149 -10.25 -9.94 -1.26
C LEU A 149 -9.19 -8.97 -1.82
N LEU A 150 -8.01 -9.49 -2.20
CA LEU A 150 -6.94 -8.70 -2.80
C LEU A 150 -7.37 -8.01 -4.10
N LEU A 151 -8.12 -8.70 -4.97
CA LEU A 151 -8.65 -8.12 -6.20
C LEU A 151 -9.62 -6.97 -5.92
N HIS A 152 -10.56 -7.18 -4.99
CA HIS A 152 -11.48 -6.11 -4.59
C HIS A 152 -10.73 -4.91 -4.01
N THR A 153 -9.74 -5.14 -3.15
CA THR A 153 -8.90 -4.06 -2.60
C THR A 153 -8.13 -3.33 -3.69
N TYR A 154 -7.49 -4.05 -4.63
CA TYR A 154 -6.74 -3.47 -5.75
C TYR A 154 -7.61 -2.56 -6.60
N TYR A 155 -8.79 -3.03 -7.05
CA TYR A 155 -9.65 -2.24 -7.92
C TYR A 155 -10.39 -1.12 -7.19
N SER A 156 -10.71 -1.29 -5.90
CA SER A 156 -11.24 -0.20 -5.07
C SER A 156 -10.18 0.90 -4.85
N SER A 157 -8.93 0.51 -4.64
CA SER A 157 -7.79 1.44 -4.56
C SER A 157 -7.56 2.16 -5.88
N ALA A 158 -7.64 1.43 -6.99
CA ALA A 158 -7.50 2.00 -8.33
C ALA A 158 -8.52 3.11 -8.62
N ASP A 159 -9.80 2.90 -8.26
CA ASP A 159 -10.87 3.89 -8.39
C ASP A 159 -10.61 5.15 -7.52
N ARG A 160 -10.09 4.98 -6.30
CA ARG A 160 -9.70 6.10 -5.44
C ARG A 160 -8.57 6.93 -6.05
N ILE A 161 -7.56 6.26 -6.61
CA ILE A 161 -6.44 6.94 -7.28
C ILE A 161 -6.98 7.72 -8.48
N GLN A 162 -7.80 7.09 -9.33
CA GLN A 162 -8.39 7.75 -10.49
C GLN A 162 -9.14 9.04 -10.08
N LYS A 163 -9.98 8.98 -9.03
CA LYS A 163 -10.70 10.15 -8.54
C LYS A 163 -9.77 11.25 -8.02
N ARG A 164 -8.74 10.88 -7.23
CA ARG A 164 -7.74 11.87 -6.76
C ARG A 164 -6.97 12.50 -7.91
N GLU A 165 -6.60 11.75 -8.94
CA GLU A 165 -5.99 12.30 -10.16
C GLU A 165 -6.91 13.30 -10.85
N GLU A 166 -8.19 12.95 -11.02
CA GLU A 166 -9.18 13.82 -11.63
C GLU A 166 -9.36 15.12 -10.84
N ASP A 167 -9.51 15.04 -9.52
CA ASP A 167 -9.64 16.20 -8.63
C ASP A 167 -8.39 17.09 -8.65
N TYR A 168 -7.20 16.48 -8.54
CA TYR A 168 -5.92 17.19 -8.61
C TYR A 168 -5.76 17.94 -9.94
N ASN A 169 -6.03 17.26 -11.06
CA ASN A 169 -5.96 17.86 -12.38
C ASN A 169 -6.94 19.01 -12.57
N GLN A 170 -8.16 18.91 -12.02
CA GLN A 170 -9.15 19.98 -12.09
C GLN A 170 -8.69 21.22 -11.33
N MET A 171 -8.17 21.02 -10.12
CA MET A 171 -7.58 22.09 -9.31
C MET A 171 -6.40 22.76 -10.03
N LEU A 172 -5.43 21.96 -10.49
CA LEU A 172 -4.24 22.43 -11.21
C LEU A 172 -4.61 23.24 -12.46
N LYS A 173 -5.56 22.76 -13.28
CA LYS A 173 -6.06 23.51 -14.44
C LYS A 173 -6.73 24.83 -14.04
N GLY A 174 -7.46 24.84 -12.93
CA GLY A 174 -8.10 26.03 -12.38
C GLY A 174 -7.07 27.09 -12.00
N ASP A 175 -6.07 26.68 -11.23
CA ASP A 175 -5.01 27.56 -10.72
C ASP A 175 -4.10 28.05 -11.85
N TYR A 176 -3.72 27.17 -12.78
CA TYR A 176 -2.97 27.55 -13.97
C TYR A 176 -3.71 28.58 -14.83
N ARG A 177 -5.03 28.42 -14.98
CA ARG A 177 -5.85 29.39 -15.73
C ARG A 177 -5.87 30.74 -15.04
N LEU A 178 -5.97 30.79 -13.72
CA LEU A 178 -5.92 32.06 -12.96
C LEU A 178 -4.56 32.74 -13.11
N TRP A 179 -3.47 31.98 -12.93
CA TRP A 179 -2.10 32.45 -13.12
C TRP A 179 -1.86 32.96 -14.55
N SER A 180 -2.24 32.18 -15.57
CA SER A 180 -2.12 32.58 -16.97
C SER A 180 -2.90 33.87 -17.26
N ASN A 181 -4.01 34.11 -16.55
CA ASN A 181 -4.79 35.33 -16.70
C ASN A 181 -4.11 36.57 -16.12
N GLU A 182 -3.38 36.41 -15.02
CA GLU A 182 -2.57 37.48 -14.41
C GLU A 182 -1.46 37.95 -15.35
N PHE A 183 -0.87 37.02 -16.12
CA PHE A 183 0.30 37.28 -16.97
C PHE A 183 0.03 37.32 -18.50
N ARG A 184 -1.22 37.56 -18.92
CA ARG A 184 -1.65 37.54 -20.35
C ARG A 184 -0.86 38.45 -21.30
N ASN A 185 -0.22 39.50 -20.80
CA ASN A 185 0.60 40.43 -21.60
C ASN A 185 2.05 39.92 -21.73
N ASN A 186 2.24 38.75 -22.35
CA ASN A 186 3.54 38.09 -22.58
C ASN A 186 4.33 37.66 -21.32
N GLY A 187 3.76 37.82 -20.12
CA GLY A 187 4.42 37.37 -18.89
C GLY A 187 4.44 35.83 -18.78
N SER A 188 3.34 35.17 -19.17
CA SER A 188 3.29 33.70 -19.18
C SER A 188 4.34 33.09 -20.10
N ASP A 189 4.51 33.70 -21.28
CA ASP A 189 5.44 33.23 -22.29
C ASP A 189 6.89 33.49 -21.88
N LEU A 190 7.14 34.57 -21.13
CA LEU A 190 8.48 34.85 -20.59
C LEU A 190 8.89 33.79 -19.54
N LEU A 191 7.98 33.34 -18.66
CA LEU A 191 8.32 32.29 -17.69
C LEU A 191 8.51 30.93 -18.37
N ARG A 192 7.64 30.57 -19.32
CA ARG A 192 7.61 29.23 -19.93
C ARG A 192 8.56 29.07 -21.12
N MET A 193 8.84 30.14 -21.84
CA MET A 193 9.71 30.14 -23.01
C MET A 193 10.68 31.33 -23.00
N PRO A 194 11.51 31.48 -21.94
CA PRO A 194 12.40 32.63 -21.78
C PRO A 194 13.40 32.80 -22.93
N TRP A 195 13.75 31.72 -23.64
CA TRP A 195 14.64 31.75 -24.80
C TRP A 195 14.08 32.49 -26.04
N ASN A 196 12.77 32.75 -26.08
CA ASN A 196 12.17 33.57 -27.13
C ASN A 196 12.43 35.07 -26.94
N TYR A 197 13.09 35.46 -25.84
CA TYR A 197 13.38 36.84 -25.48
C TYR A 197 14.90 37.08 -25.45
N SER A 198 15.34 38.17 -26.09
CA SER A 198 16.75 38.60 -26.04
C SER A 198 17.22 38.87 -24.62
N GLU A 199 18.46 38.49 -24.30
CA GLU A 199 19.04 38.76 -22.98
C GLU A 199 19.15 40.27 -22.72
N SER A 200 18.52 40.73 -21.64
CA SER A 200 18.56 42.12 -21.18
C SER A 200 18.27 42.18 -19.68
N LYS A 201 18.58 43.33 -19.05
CA LYS A 201 18.25 43.55 -17.65
C LYS A 201 16.74 43.54 -17.42
N GLU A 202 15.97 44.13 -18.34
CA GLU A 202 14.51 44.16 -18.29
C GLU A 202 13.90 42.75 -18.35
N LYS A 203 14.47 41.85 -19.17
CA LYS A 203 14.08 40.44 -19.21
C LYS A 203 14.29 39.77 -17.85
N LEU A 204 15.48 39.93 -17.27
CA LEU A 204 15.82 39.35 -15.96
C LEU A 204 14.89 39.89 -14.87
N ASP A 205 14.75 41.21 -14.77
CA ASP A 205 13.93 41.87 -13.76
C ASP A 205 12.47 41.41 -13.87
N ARG A 206 11.92 41.35 -15.08
CA ARG A 206 10.55 40.88 -15.31
C ARG A 206 10.37 39.39 -15.03
N PHE A 207 11.34 38.55 -15.39
CA PHE A 207 11.28 37.12 -15.11
C PHE A 207 11.28 36.85 -13.60
N LEU A 208 12.18 37.50 -12.86
CA LEU A 208 12.24 37.39 -11.40
C LEU A 208 10.99 37.95 -10.72
N GLU A 209 10.42 39.04 -11.23
CA GLU A 209 9.13 39.58 -10.75
C GLU A 209 8.03 38.52 -10.86
N ILE A 210 7.90 37.88 -12.03
CA ILE A 210 6.89 36.83 -12.27
C ILE A 210 7.16 35.62 -11.37
N LEU A 211 8.41 35.14 -11.31
CA LEU A 211 8.80 33.98 -10.52
C LEU A 211 8.44 34.13 -9.04
N ASN A 212 8.61 35.34 -8.49
CA ASN A 212 8.40 35.63 -7.08
C ASN A 212 6.98 36.08 -6.72
N THR A 213 6.03 36.09 -7.66
CA THR A 213 4.63 36.38 -7.29
C THR A 213 4.03 35.26 -6.45
N GLU A 214 3.08 35.61 -5.59
CA GLU A 214 2.32 34.65 -4.79
C GLU A 214 1.65 33.59 -5.67
N SER A 215 1.12 33.98 -6.83
CA SER A 215 0.46 33.06 -7.76
C SER A 215 1.44 32.06 -8.39
N THR A 216 2.64 32.49 -8.78
CA THR A 216 3.65 31.58 -9.35
C THR A 216 4.22 30.64 -8.31
N THR A 217 4.57 31.16 -7.13
CA THR A 217 5.11 30.37 -6.02
C THR A 217 4.08 29.37 -5.48
N THR A 218 2.80 29.75 -5.41
CA THR A 218 1.70 28.82 -5.05
C THR A 218 1.55 27.69 -6.07
N LEU A 219 1.70 27.97 -7.37
CA LEU A 219 1.71 26.92 -8.38
C LEU A 219 2.88 25.98 -8.19
N PHE A 220 4.10 26.50 -8.04
CA PHE A 220 5.27 25.64 -7.76
C PHE A 220 5.08 24.81 -6.49
N ALA A 221 4.51 25.37 -5.43
CA ALA A 221 4.27 24.65 -4.17
C ALA A 221 3.42 23.39 -4.33
N LYS A 222 2.59 23.28 -5.39
CA LYS A 222 1.88 22.04 -5.71
C LYS A 222 2.82 20.87 -6.01
N GLY A 223 4.05 21.14 -6.43
CA GLY A 223 5.09 20.13 -6.55
C GLY A 223 5.39 19.39 -5.24
N PHE A 224 5.08 19.97 -4.08
CA PHE A 224 5.14 19.27 -2.79
C PHE A 224 3.88 18.42 -2.52
N GLU A 225 2.76 18.69 -3.18
CA GLU A 225 1.57 17.84 -3.12
C GLU A 225 1.71 16.60 -4.02
N GLU A 226 2.56 16.67 -5.06
CA GLU A 226 2.90 15.55 -5.95
C GLU A 226 3.42 14.32 -5.18
N THR A 227 4.18 14.54 -4.11
CA THR A 227 4.72 13.44 -3.27
C THR A 227 3.62 12.70 -2.52
N ASN A 228 2.52 13.36 -2.17
CA ASN A 228 1.38 12.70 -1.48
C ASN A 228 0.66 11.67 -2.36
N MET A 229 0.81 11.76 -3.68
CA MET A 229 0.26 10.79 -4.63
C MET A 229 1.15 9.54 -4.77
N ILE A 230 2.44 9.65 -4.47
CA ILE A 230 3.41 8.55 -4.59
C ILE A 230 3.03 7.38 -3.69
N ASP A 231 2.65 7.65 -2.44
CA ASP A 231 2.29 6.60 -1.47
C ASP A 231 1.08 5.77 -1.93
N LEU A 232 0.13 6.41 -2.62
CA LEU A 232 -1.02 5.71 -3.19
C LEU A 232 -0.61 4.79 -4.34
N TYR A 233 0.33 5.25 -5.18
CA TYR A 233 0.87 4.41 -6.26
C TYR A 233 1.66 3.25 -5.71
N ASP A 234 2.47 3.47 -4.67
CA ASP A 234 3.26 2.41 -4.02
C ASP A 234 2.37 1.34 -3.41
N LEU A 235 1.26 1.75 -2.78
CA LEU A 235 0.24 0.82 -2.32
C LEU A 235 -0.40 0.03 -3.47
N GLN A 236 -0.75 0.71 -4.56
CA GLN A 236 -1.37 0.09 -5.73
C GLN A 236 -0.44 -0.93 -6.41
N ILE A 237 0.84 -0.57 -6.54
CA ILE A 237 1.90 -1.44 -7.07
C ILE A 237 2.03 -2.66 -6.17
N LEU A 238 2.14 -2.47 -4.86
CA LEU A 238 2.27 -3.56 -3.88
C LEU A 238 1.11 -4.56 -3.95
N LEU A 239 -0.13 -4.06 -4.01
CA LEU A 239 -1.33 -4.90 -4.17
C LEU A 239 -1.29 -5.70 -5.48
N GLY A 240 -0.88 -5.05 -6.57
CA GLY A 240 -0.79 -5.68 -7.88
C GLY A 240 0.31 -6.75 -7.97
N GLU A 241 1.50 -6.46 -7.48
CA GLU A 241 2.62 -7.40 -7.39
C GLU A 241 2.24 -8.64 -6.57
N LYS A 242 1.50 -8.43 -5.48
CA LYS A 242 1.03 -9.53 -4.66
C LYS A 242 0.03 -10.43 -5.39
N TYR A 243 -0.86 -9.83 -6.17
CA TYR A 243 -1.82 -10.59 -6.97
C TYR A 243 -1.09 -11.42 -8.03
N ILE A 244 -0.16 -10.80 -8.76
CA ILE A 244 0.69 -11.48 -9.77
C ILE A 244 1.41 -12.67 -9.14
N GLU A 245 2.05 -12.48 -7.98
CA GLU A 245 2.76 -13.55 -7.26
C GLU A 245 1.83 -14.72 -6.90
N MET A 246 0.61 -14.42 -6.45
CA MET A 246 -0.39 -15.43 -6.10
C MET A 246 -0.87 -16.23 -7.31
N VAL A 247 -1.12 -15.55 -8.44
CA VAL A 247 -1.49 -16.21 -9.70
C VAL A 247 -0.37 -17.10 -10.20
N ASP A 248 0.88 -16.60 -10.23
CA ASP A 248 2.04 -17.34 -10.72
C ASP A 248 2.32 -18.59 -9.88
N LYS A 249 2.09 -18.51 -8.56
CA LYS A 249 2.23 -19.64 -7.63
C LYS A 249 0.98 -20.50 -7.50
N GLN A 250 -0.09 -20.19 -8.23
CA GLN A 250 -1.40 -20.86 -8.16
C GLN A 250 -1.96 -20.93 -6.73
N ARG A 251 -1.86 -19.83 -5.99
CA ARG A 251 -2.31 -19.73 -4.59
C ARG A 251 -3.58 -18.87 -4.50
N LEU A 252 -4.58 -19.39 -3.81
CA LEU A 252 -5.80 -18.63 -3.48
C LEU A 252 -5.75 -18.02 -2.08
N LYS A 253 -4.81 -18.47 -1.25
CA LYS A 253 -4.61 -18.02 0.13
C LYS A 253 -3.24 -17.40 0.31
N PHE A 254 -3.16 -16.38 1.15
CA PHE A 254 -1.93 -15.76 1.57
C PHE A 254 -1.05 -16.77 2.32
N SER A 255 0.27 -16.66 2.12
CA SER A 255 1.22 -17.25 3.06
C SER A 255 1.14 -16.51 4.40
N GLU A 256 1.61 -17.13 5.48
CA GLU A 256 1.67 -16.46 6.80
C GLU A 256 2.40 -15.11 6.73
N GLN A 257 3.53 -15.05 6.02
CA GLN A 257 4.22 -13.78 5.77
C GLN A 257 3.34 -12.75 5.05
N SER A 258 2.56 -13.19 4.06
CA SER A 258 1.71 -12.27 3.29
C SER A 258 0.50 -11.79 4.10
N LYS A 259 -0.03 -12.63 4.99
CA LYS A 259 -1.07 -12.21 5.94
C LYS A 259 -0.55 -11.10 6.84
N ILE A 260 0.67 -11.23 7.35
CA ILE A 260 1.34 -10.19 8.14
C ILE A 260 1.51 -8.91 7.30
N SER A 261 1.98 -9.02 6.06
CA SER A 261 2.21 -7.84 5.21
C SER A 261 0.96 -7.11 4.76
N PHE A 262 -0.16 -7.80 4.58
CA PHE A 262 -1.36 -7.22 4.00
C PHE A 262 -2.51 -7.02 4.98
N SER A 263 -2.43 -7.49 6.22
CA SER A 263 -3.56 -7.35 7.16
C SER A 263 -3.86 -5.91 7.54
N SER A 264 -2.88 -5.00 7.49
CA SER A 264 -3.06 -3.56 7.72
C SER A 264 -3.58 -2.80 6.48
N ILE A 265 -3.44 -3.37 5.28
CA ILE A 265 -3.83 -2.77 4.00
C ILE A 265 -5.26 -3.18 3.61
N ILE A 266 -5.61 -4.43 3.89
CA ILE A 266 -6.80 -5.09 3.34
C ILE A 266 -8.00 -5.06 4.30
N GLY A 267 -7.78 -4.93 5.61
CA GLY A 267 -8.84 -4.96 6.62
C GLY A 267 -8.98 -3.61 7.32
N THR A 268 -10.13 -2.97 7.12
CA THR A 268 -10.70 -1.96 8.00
C THR A 268 -10.57 -2.39 9.46
N TYR A 269 -10.09 -1.49 10.31
CA TYR A 269 -9.60 -1.66 11.68
C TYR A 269 -10.42 -2.54 12.64
N GLU A 270 -11.68 -2.81 12.33
CA GLU A 270 -12.62 -3.40 13.27
C GLU A 270 -12.48 -4.93 13.38
N ASP A 271 -12.15 -5.67 12.32
CA ASP A 271 -12.31 -7.14 12.30
C ASP A 271 -11.03 -7.99 12.34
N VAL A 272 -9.84 -7.39 12.51
CA VAL A 272 -8.58 -8.16 12.49
C VAL A 272 -8.03 -8.37 13.91
N ASP A 273 -7.77 -9.63 14.27
CA ASP A 273 -7.05 -10.06 15.49
C ASP A 273 -5.57 -9.59 15.52
N VAL A 274 -5.11 -8.95 14.44
CA VAL A 274 -3.70 -8.60 14.21
C VAL A 274 -3.58 -7.23 13.55
N LEU A 275 -2.87 -6.30 14.17
CA LEU A 275 -2.50 -4.99 13.60
C LEU A 275 -0.99 -4.96 13.36
N ASN A 276 -0.54 -4.36 12.25
CA ASN A 276 0.90 -4.14 12.05
C ASN A 276 1.18 -2.65 11.98
N LEU A 277 2.24 -2.22 12.66
CA LEU A 277 2.80 -0.87 12.52
C LEU A 277 3.98 -0.84 11.54
N LEU A 278 4.67 -1.99 11.38
CA LEU A 278 5.79 -2.12 10.45
C LEU A 278 5.84 -3.55 9.91
N VAL A 279 6.02 -3.68 8.60
CA VAL A 279 6.16 -4.99 7.94
C VAL A 279 7.31 -4.96 6.95
N ASN A 280 8.36 -5.74 7.24
CA ASN A 280 9.57 -5.81 6.43
C ASN A 280 10.12 -4.41 6.12
N GLY A 281 10.21 -3.56 7.15
CA GLY A 281 10.69 -2.18 7.00
C GLY A 281 9.69 -1.20 6.41
N LYS A 282 8.51 -1.64 5.97
CA LYS A 282 7.49 -0.75 5.39
C LYS A 282 6.39 -0.40 6.39
N ILE A 283 6.00 0.86 6.40
CA ILE A 283 4.94 1.39 7.26
C ILE A 283 3.62 1.27 6.49
N PRO A 284 2.54 0.71 7.07
CA PRO A 284 1.25 0.67 6.40
C PRO A 284 0.64 2.07 6.20
N PRO A 285 -0.19 2.31 5.17
CA PRO A 285 -0.61 3.64 4.71
C PRO A 285 -1.36 4.53 5.72
N ASN A 286 -1.76 4.00 6.86
CA ASN A 286 -2.51 4.74 7.87
C ASN A 286 -1.71 4.98 9.15
N PHE A 287 -0.42 4.69 9.11
CA PHE A 287 0.51 5.02 10.18
C PHE A 287 1.61 5.86 9.57
N ASP A 288 2.17 6.74 10.39
CA ASP A 288 3.43 7.41 10.09
C ASP A 288 4.47 7.00 11.13
N PHE A 289 5.75 7.22 10.84
CA PHE A 289 6.85 6.97 11.76
C PHE A 289 7.77 8.19 11.80
N ILE A 290 7.60 8.99 12.85
CA ILE A 290 8.23 10.30 13.00
C ILE A 290 9.22 10.32 14.16
N TYR A 291 10.09 11.33 14.20
CA TYR A 291 11.14 11.48 15.21
C TYR A 291 10.97 12.79 15.97
N ALA A 292 10.91 12.71 17.31
CA ALA A 292 11.02 13.86 18.20
C ALA A 292 12.33 13.80 19.00
N GLN A 293 12.89 14.96 19.34
CA GLN A 293 14.17 15.07 20.02
C GLN A 293 14.22 16.31 20.91
N SER A 294 15.16 16.30 21.86
CA SER A 294 15.46 17.45 22.72
C SER A 294 16.30 18.53 22.01
N SER A 295 16.00 18.84 20.75
CA SER A 295 16.70 19.85 19.95
C SER A 295 15.72 20.61 19.07
N PRO A 296 15.89 21.93 18.87
CA PRO A 296 15.13 22.67 17.89
C PRO A 296 15.55 22.37 16.45
N GLU A 297 16.70 21.72 16.24
CA GLU A 297 17.18 21.37 14.90
C GLU A 297 16.53 20.07 14.41
N TYR A 298 16.07 20.10 13.15
CA TYR A 298 15.56 18.91 12.47
C TYR A 298 16.64 17.83 12.42
N TYR A 299 16.26 16.61 12.76
CA TYR A 299 17.12 15.45 12.72
C TYR A 299 16.38 14.28 12.08
N ASP A 300 16.90 13.82 10.94
CA ASP A 300 16.38 12.64 10.27
C ASP A 300 17.02 11.37 10.88
N GLY A 301 16.34 10.84 11.90
CA GLY A 301 16.79 9.66 12.64
C GLY A 301 16.22 8.33 12.14
N ILE A 302 15.39 8.34 11.09
CA ILE A 302 14.66 7.16 10.59
C ILE A 302 15.00 6.96 9.11
N ARG A 303 15.48 5.77 8.77
CA ARG A 303 15.72 5.40 7.37
C ARG A 303 15.01 4.10 7.05
N LEU A 304 14.20 4.09 6.00
CA LEU A 304 13.53 2.88 5.52
C LEU A 304 14.41 2.18 4.48
N GLU A 305 14.78 0.93 4.73
CA GLU A 305 15.48 0.05 3.80
C GLU A 305 14.49 -0.96 3.19
N ASP A 306 14.95 -1.78 2.24
CA ASP A 306 14.10 -2.74 1.52
C ASP A 306 13.36 -3.75 2.42
N ASP A 307 13.99 -4.20 3.51
CA ASP A 307 13.44 -5.23 4.42
C ASP A 307 13.42 -4.85 5.92
N TYR A 308 13.86 -3.65 6.32
CA TYR A 308 13.81 -3.16 7.69
C TYR A 308 13.89 -1.62 7.76
N ALA A 309 13.50 -1.04 8.90
CA ALA A 309 13.75 0.35 9.23
C ALA A 309 15.00 0.47 10.13
N VAL A 310 15.82 1.47 9.88
CA VAL A 310 16.95 1.86 10.73
C VAL A 310 16.54 3.08 11.54
N VAL A 311 16.76 3.00 12.85
CA VAL A 311 16.52 4.10 13.76
C VAL A 311 17.83 4.44 14.46
N THR A 312 18.23 5.70 14.36
CA THR A 312 19.48 6.20 14.94
C THR A 312 19.19 7.28 15.98
N TYR A 313 19.88 7.16 17.10
CA TYR A 313 20.00 8.16 18.14
C TYR A 313 21.48 8.54 18.24
N PRO A 314 21.84 9.79 17.95
CA PRO A 314 23.23 10.20 17.85
C PRO A 314 23.88 10.36 19.23
N GLU A 315 25.17 10.03 19.32
CA GLU A 315 25.96 10.11 20.55
C GLU A 315 26.27 11.58 20.91
N ASN A 316 26.11 11.95 22.19
CA ASN A 316 26.39 13.28 22.74
C ASN A 316 25.67 14.45 22.04
N THR A 317 24.51 14.22 21.42
CA THR A 317 23.81 15.27 20.65
C THR A 317 22.49 15.71 21.30
N PHE A 318 21.73 14.77 21.88
CA PHE A 318 20.43 15.06 22.50
C PHE A 318 20.43 14.56 23.96
N GLU A 319 19.60 15.15 24.80
CA GLU A 319 19.26 14.61 26.12
C GLU A 319 18.30 13.42 25.99
N TRP A 320 17.39 13.50 25.01
CA TRP A 320 16.47 12.44 24.65
C TRP A 320 16.10 12.47 23.16
N GLY A 321 15.76 11.29 22.64
CA GLY A 321 15.23 11.10 21.30
C GLY A 321 14.11 10.06 21.34
N SER A 322 13.02 10.31 20.62
CA SER A 322 11.88 9.42 20.55
C SER A 322 11.37 9.33 19.11
N PRO A 323 11.74 8.28 18.37
CA PRO A 323 11.00 7.85 17.20
C PRO A 323 9.71 7.16 17.62
N PHE A 324 8.58 7.49 17.00
CA PHE A 324 7.29 6.91 17.36
C PHE A 324 6.32 6.87 16.19
N PHE A 325 5.41 5.91 16.25
CA PHE A 325 4.34 5.77 15.27
C PHE A 325 3.17 6.67 15.62
N THR A 326 2.56 7.29 14.61
CA THR A 326 1.27 7.98 14.72
C THR A 326 0.22 7.27 13.87
N ILE A 327 -1.05 7.54 14.17
CA ILE A 327 -2.18 7.06 13.37
C ILE A 327 -2.61 8.20 12.45
N GLU A 328 -2.58 7.95 11.14
CA GLU A 328 -2.90 8.90 10.08
C GLU A 328 -4.08 8.40 9.22
N GLY A 329 -5.05 7.75 9.88
CA GLY A 329 -6.21 7.18 9.22
C GLY A 329 -7.02 8.26 8.50
N LEU A 330 -7.42 7.99 7.25
CA LEU A 330 -8.20 8.91 6.42
C LEU A 330 -7.53 10.30 6.27
N ASN A 331 -6.21 10.33 6.02
CA ASN A 331 -5.39 11.54 5.94
C ASN A 331 -5.46 12.37 7.25
N GLY A 332 -5.17 11.73 8.39
CA GLY A 332 -5.14 12.39 9.70
C GLY A 332 -6.51 12.77 10.29
N ARG A 333 -7.62 12.35 9.67
CA ARG A 333 -8.96 12.55 10.26
C ARG A 333 -9.27 11.56 11.38
N VAL A 334 -8.60 10.41 11.36
CA VAL A 334 -8.63 9.42 12.43
C VAL A 334 -7.21 9.36 12.99
N THR A 335 -7.03 9.91 14.18
CA THR A 335 -5.74 9.95 14.88
C THR A 335 -5.68 8.99 16.07
N GLU A 336 -6.76 8.25 16.32
CA GLU A 336 -6.84 7.31 17.44
C GLU A 336 -7.52 5.99 17.06
N LEU A 337 -7.14 4.91 17.74
CA LEU A 337 -7.67 3.56 17.52
C LEU A 337 -7.84 2.79 18.84
N ASP A 338 -8.75 1.81 18.82
CA ASP A 338 -8.97 0.88 19.92
C ASP A 338 -8.02 -0.34 19.80
N PHE A 339 -7.07 -0.40 20.73
CA PHE A 339 -6.09 -1.47 20.92
C PHE A 339 -6.50 -2.47 22.01
N SER A 340 -7.67 -2.31 22.65
CA SER A 340 -8.09 -3.14 23.80
C SER A 340 -8.31 -4.61 23.45
N LYS A 341 -8.48 -4.94 22.16
CA LYS A 341 -8.57 -6.32 21.68
C LYS A 341 -7.23 -7.05 21.59
N TYR A 342 -6.11 -6.32 21.59
CA TYR A 342 -4.78 -6.91 21.55
C TYR A 342 -4.29 -7.22 22.97
N ASN A 343 -3.42 -8.20 23.12
CA ASN A 343 -2.78 -8.58 24.38
C ASN A 343 -1.28 -8.26 24.41
N LYS A 344 -0.63 -8.19 23.24
CA LYS A 344 0.82 -7.92 23.17
C LYS A 344 1.23 -7.28 21.86
N VAL A 345 2.38 -6.62 21.90
CA VAL A 345 3.16 -6.24 20.72
C VAL A 345 4.33 -7.22 20.54
N ILE A 346 4.58 -7.60 19.30
CA ILE A 346 5.64 -8.48 18.84
C ILE A 346 6.55 -7.66 17.93
N LEU A 347 7.84 -7.60 18.24
CA LEU A 347 8.83 -6.84 17.48
C LEU A 347 9.95 -7.76 16.99
N GLU A 348 10.32 -7.69 15.73
CA GLU A 348 11.53 -8.34 15.22
C GLU A 348 12.63 -7.30 15.04
N MET A 349 13.69 -7.40 15.85
CA MET A 349 14.70 -6.35 15.97
C MET A 349 16.12 -6.90 16.14
N LYS A 350 17.12 -6.10 15.78
CA LYS A 350 18.52 -6.26 16.20
C LYS A 350 19.16 -4.91 16.50
N GLY A 351 20.18 -4.93 17.33
CA GLY A 351 21.10 -3.81 17.50
C GLY A 351 22.16 -3.77 16.41
N GLU A 352 22.83 -2.64 16.26
CA GLU A 352 24.01 -2.51 15.40
C GLU A 352 25.18 -3.35 15.95
N ASN A 353 25.44 -3.20 17.25
CA ASN A 353 26.52 -3.85 17.97
C ASN A 353 26.01 -4.98 18.89
N GLY A 354 24.75 -4.91 19.33
CA GLY A 354 24.19 -5.76 20.38
C GLY A 354 24.48 -5.17 21.77
N GLY A 355 23.50 -5.26 22.67
CA GLY A 355 23.52 -4.63 23.99
C GLY A 355 23.01 -3.20 24.02
N GLU A 356 22.41 -2.72 22.93
CA GLU A 356 21.65 -1.47 22.91
C GLU A 356 20.44 -1.58 23.83
N GLU A 357 20.29 -0.58 24.70
CA GLU A 357 19.22 -0.51 25.71
C GLU A 357 18.40 0.74 25.47
N PHE A 358 17.08 0.58 25.43
CA PHE A 358 16.12 1.67 25.29
C PHE A 358 14.80 1.25 25.91
N ALA A 359 13.81 2.14 25.91
CA ALA A 359 12.47 1.77 26.34
C ALA A 359 11.44 1.92 25.22
N LEU A 360 10.43 1.06 25.23
CA LEU A 360 9.21 1.23 24.46
C LEU A 360 8.19 2.01 25.28
N MET A 361 7.40 2.85 24.61
CA MET A 361 6.26 3.55 25.19
C MET A 361 5.03 3.44 24.29
N MET A 362 3.88 3.75 24.85
CA MET A 362 2.59 3.87 24.16
C MET A 362 1.84 4.99 24.86
N LYS A 363 1.10 5.80 24.10
CA LYS A 363 0.31 6.91 24.64
C LYS A 363 -1.10 6.92 24.08
N ASP A 364 -2.04 7.24 24.95
CA ASP A 364 -3.37 7.63 24.53
C ASP A 364 -3.44 9.12 24.16
N LYS A 365 -4.59 9.53 23.61
CA LYS A 365 -4.87 10.90 23.19
C LYS A 365 -4.77 11.96 24.30
N TYR A 366 -4.87 11.57 25.56
CA TYR A 366 -4.87 12.48 26.71
C TYR A 366 -3.55 12.43 27.51
N ASP A 367 -2.65 11.52 27.18
CA ASP A 367 -1.32 11.44 27.80
C ASP A 367 -0.45 12.67 27.41
N PRO A 368 -0.02 13.50 28.38
CA PRO A 368 0.77 14.69 28.09
C PRO A 368 2.17 14.34 27.55
N PRO A 369 2.80 15.21 26.73
CA PRO A 369 4.18 15.04 26.28
C PRO A 369 5.18 15.46 27.37
N ASP A 370 5.12 14.85 28.55
CA ASP A 370 5.91 15.24 29.73
C ASP A 370 6.93 14.18 30.20
N GLY A 371 7.06 13.08 29.46
CA GLY A 371 8.03 12.02 29.74
C GLY A 371 7.63 11.07 30.89
N LYS A 372 6.40 11.18 31.42
CA LYS A 372 5.90 10.32 32.52
C LYS A 372 5.17 9.07 32.03
N GLU A 373 5.06 8.87 30.72
CA GLU A 373 4.46 7.68 30.15
C GLU A 373 5.13 6.40 30.67
N SER A 374 4.35 5.34 30.81
CA SER A 374 4.88 4.03 31.17
C SER A 374 5.87 3.53 30.10
N ARG A 375 7.00 3.00 30.56
CA ARG A 375 8.12 2.57 29.73
C ARG A 375 8.44 1.10 29.96
N VAL A 376 8.69 0.37 28.88
CA VAL A 376 9.10 -1.03 28.92
C VAL A 376 10.51 -1.16 28.36
N ALA A 377 11.47 -1.53 29.21
CA ALA A 377 12.87 -1.66 28.80
C ALA A 377 13.07 -2.81 27.80
N ILE A 378 13.90 -2.57 26.79
CA ILE A 378 14.35 -3.54 25.79
C ILE A 378 15.87 -3.51 25.71
N THR A 379 16.48 -4.69 25.66
CA THR A 379 17.91 -4.88 25.39
C THR A 379 18.07 -5.75 24.16
N LEU A 380 18.74 -5.24 23.12
CA LEU A 380 18.85 -5.94 21.84
C LEU A 380 20.05 -6.88 21.76
N THR A 381 19.91 -7.91 20.95
CA THR A 381 21.00 -8.74 20.46
C THR A 381 21.56 -8.19 19.15
N LYS A 382 22.81 -8.55 18.83
CA LYS A 382 23.43 -8.23 17.52
C LYS A 382 22.74 -8.94 16.34
N THR A 383 22.12 -10.09 16.58
CA THR A 383 21.34 -10.84 15.59
C THR A 383 19.86 -10.53 15.70
N TRP A 384 19.12 -10.69 14.59
CA TRP A 384 17.67 -10.59 14.57
C TRP A 384 17.03 -11.52 15.60
N LYS A 385 16.13 -10.96 16.42
CA LYS A 385 15.36 -11.70 17.42
C LYS A 385 13.98 -11.10 17.56
N THR A 386 13.03 -11.95 17.96
CA THR A 386 11.67 -11.53 18.31
C THR A 386 11.57 -11.18 19.79
N TYR A 387 11.02 -10.01 20.08
CA TYR A 387 10.69 -9.51 21.41
C TYR A 387 9.17 -9.44 21.53
N GLN A 388 8.63 -9.80 22.69
CA GLN A 388 7.19 -9.74 22.95
C GLN A 388 6.94 -8.93 24.22
N VAL A 389 6.09 -7.92 24.13
CA VAL A 389 5.73 -7.04 25.23
C VAL A 389 4.20 -7.07 25.41
N PRO A 390 3.69 -7.59 26.54
CA PRO A 390 2.28 -7.46 26.90
C PRO A 390 1.84 -5.99 26.94
N ILE A 391 0.70 -5.65 26.32
CA ILE A 391 0.26 -4.25 26.23
C ILE A 391 -0.14 -3.66 27.60
N ASP A 392 -0.48 -4.51 28.58
CA ASP A 392 -0.80 -4.07 29.94
C ASP A 392 0.41 -3.48 30.69
N GLN A 393 1.64 -3.67 30.18
CA GLN A 393 2.82 -3.00 30.72
C GLN A 393 2.81 -1.48 30.43
N PHE A 394 2.09 -1.04 29.39
CA PHE A 394 1.91 0.38 29.06
C PHE A 394 0.84 1.03 29.93
N LYS A 395 1.03 1.04 31.26
CA LYS A 395 0.01 1.39 32.25
C LYS A 395 -0.61 2.79 32.13
N THR A 396 0.07 3.76 31.52
CA THR A 396 -0.45 5.14 31.44
C THR A 396 -1.53 5.27 30.38
N ALA A 397 -1.42 4.54 29.27
CA ALA A 397 -2.33 4.69 28.14
C ALA A 397 -3.66 3.92 28.33
N ASP A 398 -4.79 4.55 28.04
CA ASP A 398 -6.09 3.90 27.78
C ASP A 398 -6.12 3.29 26.38
N LYS A 399 -6.27 1.96 26.35
CA LYS A 399 -6.15 1.17 25.11
C LYS A 399 -7.30 1.40 24.16
N LYS A 400 -8.39 2.05 24.58
CA LYS A 400 -9.52 2.34 23.70
C LYS A 400 -9.31 3.54 22.78
N ILE A 401 -8.34 4.40 23.10
CA ILE A 401 -8.14 5.71 22.47
C ILE A 401 -6.65 5.99 22.26
N ILE A 402 -5.93 5.01 21.73
CA ILE A 402 -4.49 5.11 21.49
C ILE A 402 -4.23 6.05 20.32
N GLU A 403 -3.39 7.06 20.53
CA GLU A 403 -2.93 8.00 19.50
C GLU A 403 -1.49 7.70 19.08
N THR A 404 -0.62 7.33 20.03
CA THR A 404 0.76 6.89 19.77
C THR A 404 0.86 5.40 20.12
N PRO A 405 0.65 4.49 19.14
CA PRO A 405 0.58 3.07 19.43
C PRO A 405 1.89 2.43 19.86
N LEU A 406 3.03 2.98 19.40
CA LEU A 406 4.33 2.57 19.88
C LEU A 406 5.37 3.67 19.64
N GLY A 407 6.17 3.96 20.65
CA GLY A 407 7.35 4.81 20.54
C GLY A 407 8.57 4.16 21.17
N PHE A 408 9.74 4.58 20.69
CA PHE A 408 11.05 4.24 21.24
C PHE A 408 11.52 5.43 22.06
N VAL A 409 12.16 5.20 23.20
CA VAL A 409 12.68 6.25 24.07
C VAL A 409 14.16 5.99 24.30
N PHE A 410 14.97 6.86 23.72
CA PHE A 410 16.42 6.92 23.92
C PHE A 410 16.74 8.06 24.87
N LEU A 411 17.62 7.81 25.84
CA LEU A 411 17.98 8.76 26.89
C LEU A 411 19.50 8.81 27.06
N GLY A 412 19.98 9.98 27.44
CA GLY A 412 21.38 10.21 27.78
C GLY A 412 22.29 10.27 26.57
N ASP A 413 23.59 10.14 26.82
CA ASP A 413 24.60 10.58 25.84
C ASP A 413 25.06 9.47 24.89
N LYS A 414 24.66 8.21 25.13
CA LYS A 414 25.11 7.06 24.37
C LYS A 414 24.37 6.97 23.03
N GLY A 415 25.12 6.95 21.93
CA GLY A 415 24.56 6.71 20.60
C GLY A 415 23.98 5.29 20.48
N ILE A 416 22.80 5.19 19.86
CA ILE A 416 22.08 3.93 19.68
C ILE A 416 21.64 3.83 18.22
N THR A 417 21.92 2.68 17.60
CA THR A 417 21.37 2.35 16.28
C THR A 417 20.66 1.01 16.38
N VAL A 418 19.38 0.99 16.00
CA VAL A 418 18.54 -0.21 16.04
C VAL A 418 17.91 -0.46 14.67
N HIS A 419 17.70 -1.73 14.38
CA HIS A 419 17.11 -2.20 13.13
C HIS A 419 15.80 -2.90 13.46
N VAL A 420 14.72 -2.50 12.81
CA VAL A 420 13.36 -2.98 13.05
C VAL A 420 12.80 -3.58 11.78
N ARG A 421 12.56 -4.89 11.76
CA ARG A 421 11.99 -5.58 10.59
C ARG A 421 10.48 -5.56 10.62
N SER A 422 9.87 -5.88 11.76
CA SER A 422 8.42 -5.93 11.89
C SER A 422 7.95 -5.54 13.29
N ILE A 423 6.75 -4.95 13.36
CA ILE A 423 6.03 -4.60 14.60
C ILE A 423 4.56 -4.97 14.42
N GLN A 424 4.06 -5.80 15.33
CA GLN A 424 2.73 -6.40 15.23
C GLN A 424 2.04 -6.50 16.59
N PHE A 425 0.79 -6.04 16.68
CA PHE A 425 -0.10 -6.28 17.80
C PHE A 425 -0.97 -7.51 17.56
N LYS A 426 -1.15 -8.34 18.59
CA LYS A 426 -1.98 -9.56 18.62
C LYS A 426 -2.69 -9.72 19.94
#